data_AF-A0A842R5Y2-F1
#
_entry.id   AF-A0A842R5Y2-F1
#
_cell.length_a   1.000
_cell.length_b   1.000
_cell.length_c   1.000
_cell.angle_alpha   90.00
_cell.angle_beta   90.00
_cell.angle_gamma   90.00
#
_symmetry.space_group_name_H-M   'P 1'
#
loop_
_entity.id
_entity.type
_entity.pdbx_description
1 polymer ?
#
loop_
_entity_poly.entity_id
_entity_poly.type
_entity_poly.pdbx_seq_one_letter_code
_entity_poly.pdbx_strand_id
1 'polypeptide(L)'
;MANAKTGTVLSPSLLESWERAKLAWSKFTRLQDPLVLSNIDDIIEHQMQGVMAQIEMADLRVILNMISITQLKLENLLDVIMAHEVGHHVLAPGSLLNHVRLVSVISGILSGGQREFMVNIFTDLLVNDFLFTQRHMKVNEIYMVLKKRYEEASMEFGEDSGDAFWALYMRIYEILWRMPRGSMCNIGELTGEIERDAKLAARTLRTFSKKWFKCIKNLTYIFKGYLPEMTPTWEKAFAPSFDKIKPGKDALDKVWGFSKMSEEEAMKPTEKTYDGSLSDIFKGSGSREGQLPTQG
;
A
#
# COMPACT_ATOMS: atom_id res chain seq x y z
N MET A 1 -16.45 31.73 -1.59
CA MET A 1 -16.17 31.64 -3.04
C MET A 1 -15.34 30.39 -3.26
N ALA A 2 -15.93 29.33 -3.80
CA ALA A 2 -15.27 28.06 -4.00
C ALA A 2 -14.44 28.14 -5.28
N ASN A 3 -13.11 28.10 -5.16
CA ASN A 3 -12.22 27.92 -6.30
C ASN A 3 -12.45 26.50 -6.84
N ALA A 4 -13.04 26.42 -8.02
CA ALA A 4 -13.03 25.23 -8.86
C ALA A 4 -11.58 24.92 -9.23
N LYS A 5 -10.92 24.08 -8.43
CA LYS A 5 -9.57 23.61 -8.72
C LYS A 5 -9.63 22.57 -9.83
N THR A 6 -9.37 23.04 -11.05
CA THR A 6 -8.71 22.36 -12.16
C THR A 6 -8.66 20.83 -12.07
N GLY A 7 -9.76 20.18 -12.41
CA GLY A 7 -9.71 18.80 -12.88
C GLY A 7 -9.11 18.80 -14.28
N THR A 8 -7.85 18.38 -14.41
CA THR A 8 -7.25 18.12 -15.71
C THR A 8 -8.10 17.07 -16.42
N VAL A 9 -8.50 17.34 -17.67
CA VAL A 9 -9.15 16.34 -18.52
C VAL A 9 -8.20 15.15 -18.65
N LEU A 10 -8.62 13.98 -18.18
CA LEU A 10 -7.80 12.77 -18.26
C LEU A 10 -7.60 12.38 -19.72
N SER A 11 -6.36 12.03 -20.07
CA SER A 11 -6.11 11.46 -21.39
C SER A 11 -6.85 10.13 -21.56
N PRO A 12 -7.23 9.73 -22.78
CA PRO A 12 -7.88 8.43 -23.02
C PRO A 12 -7.06 7.25 -22.48
N SER A 13 -5.72 7.28 -22.64
CA SER A 13 -4.83 6.23 -22.13
C SER A 13 -4.81 6.13 -20.61
N LEU A 14 -4.90 7.27 -19.92
CA LEU A 14 -4.97 7.32 -18.46
C LEU A 14 -6.32 6.79 -17.96
N LEU A 15 -7.42 7.17 -18.62
CA LEU A 15 -8.75 6.66 -18.29
C LEU A 15 -8.83 5.13 -18.45
N GLU A 16 -8.28 4.59 -19.54
CA GLU A 16 -8.20 3.14 -19.72
C GLU A 16 -7.38 2.46 -18.62
N SER A 17 -6.25 3.06 -18.22
CA SER A 17 -5.42 2.55 -17.12
C SER A 17 -6.16 2.60 -15.79
N TRP A 18 -6.96 3.65 -15.57
CA TRP A 18 -7.79 3.78 -14.38
C TRP A 18 -8.89 2.73 -14.30
N GLU A 19 -9.56 2.45 -15.42
CA GLU A 19 -10.55 1.37 -15.48
C GLU A 19 -9.91 0.00 -15.21
N ARG A 20 -8.72 -0.28 -15.79
CA ARG A 20 -7.96 -1.50 -15.49
C ARG A 20 -7.61 -1.59 -14.00
N ALA A 21 -7.17 -0.49 -13.38
CA ALA A 21 -6.83 -0.45 -11.96
C ALA A 21 -8.03 -0.79 -11.05
N LYS A 22 -9.21 -0.21 -11.32
CA LYS A 22 -10.44 -0.54 -10.57
C LYS A 22 -10.86 -1.99 -10.75
N LEU A 23 -10.80 -2.48 -11.99
CA LEU A 23 -11.17 -3.86 -12.36
C LEU A 23 -10.25 -4.91 -11.73
N ALA A 24 -8.99 -4.56 -11.43
CA ALA A 24 -8.09 -5.41 -10.66
C ALA A 24 -8.65 -5.75 -9.27
N TRP A 25 -9.61 -4.99 -8.74
CA TRP A 25 -10.24 -5.28 -7.45
C TRP A 25 -11.64 -5.85 -7.61
N SER A 26 -12.52 -5.14 -8.32
CA SER A 26 -13.90 -5.52 -8.57
C SER A 26 -14.54 -4.65 -9.65
N LYS A 27 -15.45 -5.23 -10.44
CA LYS A 27 -16.34 -4.46 -11.35
C LYS A 27 -17.25 -3.46 -10.61
N PHE A 28 -17.39 -3.63 -9.31
CA PHE A 28 -18.21 -2.78 -8.44
C PHE A 28 -17.41 -1.73 -7.68
N THR A 29 -16.08 -1.67 -7.85
CA THR A 29 -15.26 -0.60 -7.26
C THR A 29 -15.75 0.76 -7.79
N ARG A 30 -16.10 1.66 -6.87
CA ARG A 30 -16.56 3.03 -7.17
C ARG A 30 -15.66 4.00 -6.45
N LEU A 31 -14.86 4.72 -7.23
CA LEU A 31 -13.91 5.72 -6.77
C LEU A 31 -14.02 6.93 -7.71
N GLN A 32 -13.67 8.10 -7.21
CA GLN A 32 -13.60 9.31 -8.02
C GLN A 32 -12.50 9.17 -9.08
N ASP A 33 -12.62 9.92 -10.17
CA ASP A 33 -11.54 10.02 -11.15
C ASP A 33 -10.25 10.52 -10.48
N PRO A 34 -9.08 10.00 -10.90
CA PRO A 34 -7.82 10.38 -10.29
C PRO A 34 -7.53 11.87 -10.51
N LEU A 35 -6.94 12.51 -9.50
CA LEU A 35 -6.38 13.85 -9.64
C LEU A 35 -4.95 13.73 -10.18
N VAL A 36 -4.67 14.41 -11.28
CA VAL A 36 -3.37 14.37 -11.95
C VAL A 36 -2.61 15.66 -11.65
N LEU A 37 -1.49 15.54 -10.93
CA LEU A 37 -0.59 16.65 -10.65
C LEU A 37 0.53 16.66 -11.70
N SER A 38 0.66 17.75 -12.43
CA SER A 38 1.62 17.88 -13.54
C SER A 38 2.57 19.08 -13.41
N ASN A 39 2.48 19.85 -12.32
CA ASN A 39 3.38 20.94 -12.01
C ASN A 39 3.83 20.87 -10.55
N ILE A 40 4.91 21.59 -10.25
CA ILE A 40 5.56 21.56 -8.92
C ILE A 40 4.67 22.21 -7.85
N ASP A 41 3.94 23.28 -8.19
CA ASP A 41 3.09 23.99 -7.23
C ASP A 41 1.98 23.07 -6.69
N ASP A 42 1.32 22.32 -7.58
CA ASP A 42 0.32 21.32 -7.24
C ASP A 42 0.90 20.18 -6.39
N ILE A 43 2.11 19.70 -6.71
CA ILE A 43 2.80 18.68 -5.91
C ILE A 43 3.08 19.18 -4.50
N ILE A 44 3.49 20.45 -4.36
CA ILE A 44 3.76 21.06 -3.06
C ILE A 44 2.47 21.22 -2.27
N GLU A 45 1.41 21.72 -2.92
CA GLU A 45 0.10 21.93 -2.30
C GLU A 45 -0.50 20.61 -1.78
N HIS A 46 -0.42 19.55 -2.58
CA HIS A 46 -0.90 18.21 -2.21
C HIS A 46 0.10 17.40 -1.38
N GLN A 47 1.27 17.98 -1.05
CA GLN A 47 2.33 17.35 -0.25
C GLN A 47 2.81 16.00 -0.83
N MET A 48 2.85 15.93 -2.16
CA MET A 48 3.21 14.76 -2.97
C MET A 48 4.70 14.71 -3.33
N GLN A 49 5.55 15.52 -2.67
CA GLN A 49 6.97 15.56 -3.00
C GLN A 49 7.60 14.18 -2.85
N GLY A 50 8.07 13.66 -3.98
CA GLY A 50 8.68 12.36 -4.09
C GLY A 50 7.70 11.19 -4.18
N VAL A 51 6.47 11.33 -3.68
CA VAL A 51 5.40 10.32 -3.69
C VAL A 51 4.86 10.17 -5.11
N MET A 52 4.77 8.93 -5.62
CA MET A 52 4.24 8.66 -6.97
C MET A 52 2.72 8.76 -7.02
N ALA A 53 2.04 8.15 -6.04
CA ALA A 53 0.60 8.18 -5.94
C ALA A 53 0.17 8.15 -4.46
N GLN A 54 -1.07 8.51 -4.17
CA GLN A 54 -1.66 8.26 -2.86
C GLN A 54 -3.18 8.18 -3.01
N ILE A 55 -3.85 7.42 -2.15
CA ILE A 55 -5.30 7.51 -1.99
C ILE A 55 -5.69 8.46 -0.84
N GLU A 56 -6.54 9.42 -1.15
CA GLU A 56 -7.24 10.21 -0.14
C GLU A 56 -8.45 9.42 0.36
N MET A 57 -8.33 8.84 1.56
CA MET A 57 -9.36 7.99 2.16
C MET A 57 -10.71 8.71 2.38
N ALA A 58 -10.69 10.04 2.53
CA ALA A 58 -11.91 10.83 2.76
C ALA A 58 -12.73 11.00 1.48
N ASP A 59 -12.06 11.31 0.36
CA ASP A 59 -12.69 11.63 -0.91
C ASP A 59 -12.67 10.46 -1.91
N LEU A 60 -12.08 9.33 -1.50
CA LEU A 60 -11.98 8.11 -2.30
C LEU A 60 -11.38 8.39 -3.69
N ARG A 61 -10.33 9.21 -3.68
CA ARG A 61 -9.65 9.70 -4.87
C ARG A 61 -8.19 9.33 -4.84
N VAL A 62 -7.70 8.82 -5.97
CA VAL A 62 -6.27 8.61 -6.19
C VAL A 62 -5.65 9.91 -6.71
N ILE A 63 -4.54 10.33 -6.12
CA ILE A 63 -3.73 11.46 -6.59
C ILE A 63 -2.48 10.91 -7.25
N LEU A 64 -2.17 11.38 -8.46
CA LEU A 64 -1.00 10.97 -9.24
C LEU A 64 -0.02 12.12 -9.38
N ASN A 65 1.22 11.89 -8.98
CA ASN A 65 2.34 12.78 -9.25
C ASN A 65 3.01 12.37 -10.57
N MET A 66 2.56 12.98 -11.68
CA MET A 66 3.08 12.63 -13.00
C MET A 66 4.53 13.06 -13.20
N ILE A 67 5.03 14.05 -12.44
CA ILE A 67 6.45 14.44 -12.52
C ILE A 67 7.32 13.28 -12.04
N SER A 68 7.04 12.72 -10.86
CA SER A 68 7.79 11.59 -10.32
C SER A 68 7.64 10.33 -11.18
N ILE A 69 6.43 10.02 -11.63
CA ILE A 69 6.18 8.86 -12.50
C ILE A 69 6.95 8.96 -13.82
N THR A 70 6.95 10.14 -14.46
CA THR A 70 7.68 10.38 -15.72
C THR A 70 9.20 10.34 -15.52
N GLN A 71 9.70 10.91 -14.42
CA GLN A 71 11.13 10.86 -14.08
C GLN A 71 11.62 9.42 -13.88
N LEU A 72 10.80 8.56 -13.30
CA LEU A 72 11.08 7.13 -13.10
C LEU A 72 10.75 6.26 -14.33
N LYS A 73 10.18 6.85 -15.39
CA LYS A 73 9.76 6.15 -16.62
C LYS A 73 8.76 5.01 -16.35
N LEU A 74 7.79 5.26 -15.48
CA LEU A 74 6.78 4.29 -15.02
C LEU A 74 5.39 4.49 -15.65
N GLU A 75 5.27 5.28 -16.71
CA GLU A 75 4.00 5.62 -17.35
C GLU A 75 3.28 4.38 -17.91
N ASN A 76 4.05 3.36 -18.30
CA ASN A 76 3.53 2.06 -18.76
C ASN A 76 2.98 1.18 -17.62
N LEU A 77 3.17 1.57 -16.37
CA LEU A 77 2.74 0.86 -15.16
C LEU A 77 1.71 1.66 -14.35
N LEU A 78 1.08 2.67 -14.95
CA LEU A 78 0.08 3.52 -14.31
C LEU A 78 -1.10 2.73 -13.73
N ASP A 79 -1.55 1.67 -14.41
CA ASP A 79 -2.60 0.81 -13.90
C ASP A 79 -2.17 0.03 -12.66
N VAL A 80 -0.92 -0.42 -12.58
CA VAL A 80 -0.34 -1.07 -11.39
C VAL A 80 -0.25 -0.09 -10.23
N ILE A 81 0.27 1.12 -10.46
CA ILE A 81 0.40 2.18 -9.45
C ILE A 81 -0.99 2.55 -8.91
N MET A 82 -1.95 2.83 -9.78
CA MET A 82 -3.31 3.15 -9.34
C MET A 82 -3.97 1.95 -8.65
N ALA A 83 -3.77 0.72 -9.13
CA ALA A 83 -4.34 -0.45 -8.47
C ALA A 83 -3.81 -0.63 -7.05
N HIS A 84 -2.56 -0.24 -6.78
CA HIS A 84 -2.01 -0.22 -5.43
C HIS A 84 -2.83 0.70 -4.52
N GLU A 85 -3.02 1.95 -4.93
CA GLU A 85 -3.81 2.93 -4.18
C GLU A 85 -5.26 2.49 -3.93
N VAL A 86 -5.90 1.92 -4.96
CA VAL A 86 -7.25 1.33 -4.81
C VAL A 86 -7.24 0.21 -3.78
N GLY A 87 -6.17 -0.57 -3.72
CA GLY A 87 -5.98 -1.65 -2.75
C GLY A 87 -5.97 -1.18 -1.31
N HIS A 88 -5.47 0.02 -1.03
CA HIS A 88 -5.54 0.57 0.32
C HIS A 88 -6.97 0.83 0.79
N HIS A 89 -7.87 1.16 -0.13
CA HIS A 89 -9.29 1.30 0.15
C HIS A 89 -10.07 -0.02 0.11
N VAL A 90 -9.71 -0.96 -0.77
CA VAL A 90 -10.48 -2.20 -0.94
C VAL A 90 -10.01 -3.30 0.00
N LEU A 91 -8.70 -3.49 0.11
CA LEU A 91 -8.10 -4.60 0.86
C LEU A 91 -7.65 -4.16 2.24
N ALA A 92 -6.62 -3.32 2.35
CA ALA A 92 -6.03 -2.99 3.65
C ALA A 92 -5.39 -1.60 3.64
N PRO A 93 -5.72 -0.69 4.58
CA PRO A 93 -6.56 -0.93 5.77
C PRO A 93 -8.07 -0.90 5.48
N GLY A 94 -8.48 -0.45 4.30
CA GLY A 94 -9.86 -0.33 3.83
C GLY A 94 -10.70 0.76 4.49
N SER A 95 -10.27 1.27 5.65
CA SER A 95 -10.88 2.41 6.32
C SER A 95 -9.90 3.08 7.29
N LEU A 96 -10.15 4.35 7.61
CA LEU A 96 -9.40 5.08 8.62
C LEU A 96 -9.49 4.42 10.01
N LEU A 97 -10.65 3.86 10.37
CA LEU A 97 -10.83 3.17 11.65
C LEU A 97 -9.92 1.95 11.76
N ASN A 98 -9.81 1.15 10.70
CA ASN A 98 -8.91 0.01 10.68
C ASN A 98 -7.44 0.44 10.74
N HIS A 99 -7.08 1.53 10.06
CA HIS A 99 -5.73 2.13 10.16
C HIS A 99 -5.38 2.46 11.61
N VAL A 100 -6.24 3.20 12.31
CA VAL A 100 -6.05 3.55 13.72
C VAL A 100 -5.92 2.30 14.59
N ARG A 101 -6.75 1.28 14.37
CA ARG A 101 -6.65 0.01 15.11
C ARG A 101 -5.32 -0.71 14.88
N LEU A 102 -4.80 -0.73 13.65
CA LEU A 102 -3.49 -1.30 13.34
C LEU A 102 -2.38 -0.57 14.10
N VAL A 103 -2.42 0.77 14.13
CA VAL A 103 -1.49 1.61 14.91
C VAL A 103 -1.60 1.29 16.41
N SER A 104 -2.81 1.19 16.95
CA SER A 104 -3.05 0.89 18.37
C SER A 104 -2.46 -0.46 18.79
N VAL A 105 -2.63 -1.50 17.98
CA VAL A 105 -2.15 -2.86 18.28
C VAL A 105 -0.63 -2.92 18.45
N ILE A 106 0.11 -2.09 17.71
CA ILE A 106 1.58 -2.09 17.74
C ILE A 106 2.16 -0.98 18.64
N SER A 107 1.31 -0.21 19.32
CA SER A 107 1.73 0.92 20.14
C SER A 107 2.50 0.55 21.40
N GLY A 108 2.39 -0.71 21.86
CA GLY A 108 3.25 -1.24 22.93
C GLY A 108 4.62 -1.72 22.46
N ILE A 109 4.88 -1.76 21.15
CA ILE A 109 6.11 -2.32 20.56
C ILE A 109 6.98 -1.23 19.92
N LEU A 110 6.34 -0.31 19.20
CA LEU A 110 6.98 0.79 18.49
C LEU A 110 6.47 2.14 18.99
N SER A 111 7.22 3.20 18.72
CA SER A 111 6.90 4.56 19.13
C SER A 111 6.81 5.53 17.95
N GLY A 112 6.08 6.63 18.12
CA GLY A 112 6.05 7.74 17.17
C GLY A 112 5.77 7.30 15.72
N GLY A 113 6.54 7.87 14.78
CA GLY A 113 6.44 7.62 13.34
C GLY A 113 6.77 6.18 12.90
N GLN A 114 7.48 5.39 13.72
CA GLN A 114 7.75 3.99 13.38
C GLN A 114 6.48 3.15 13.33
N ARG A 115 5.44 3.52 14.10
CA ARG A 115 4.14 2.85 14.06
C ARG A 115 3.44 3.09 12.72
N GLU A 116 3.32 4.35 12.30
CA GLU A 116 2.69 4.70 11.04
C GLU A 116 3.44 4.08 9.86
N PHE A 117 4.77 4.14 9.88
CA PHE A 117 5.60 3.50 8.88
C PHE A 117 5.36 1.98 8.83
N MET A 118 5.36 1.30 9.97
CA MET A 118 5.10 -0.15 10.02
C MET A 118 3.71 -0.53 9.52
N VAL A 119 2.68 0.29 9.80
CA VAL A 119 1.32 0.08 9.28
C VAL A 119 1.31 0.19 7.76
N ASN A 120 1.92 1.24 7.19
CA ASN A 120 2.02 1.40 5.74
C ASN A 120 2.73 0.21 5.10
N ILE A 121 3.94 -0.13 5.58
CA ILE A 121 4.69 -1.30 5.10
C ILE A 121 3.88 -2.60 5.17
N PHE A 122 3.14 -2.79 6.26
CA PHE A 122 2.27 -3.95 6.40
C PHE A 122 1.14 -3.96 5.37
N THR A 123 0.47 -2.84 5.15
CA THR A 123 -0.63 -2.74 4.18
C THR A 123 -0.13 -2.91 2.76
N ASP A 124 1.04 -2.36 2.43
CA ASP A 124 1.68 -2.51 1.12
C ASP A 124 2.01 -3.97 0.85
N LEU A 125 2.54 -4.70 1.83
CA LEU A 125 2.81 -6.14 1.70
C LEU A 125 1.56 -6.91 1.30
N LEU A 126 0.41 -6.58 1.89
CA LEU A 126 -0.85 -7.25 1.58
C LEU A 126 -1.36 -6.87 0.19
N VAL A 127 -1.35 -5.58 -0.14
CA VAL A 127 -1.83 -5.05 -1.42
C VAL A 127 -0.98 -5.56 -2.58
N ASN A 128 0.34 -5.42 -2.47
CA ASN A 128 1.29 -5.83 -3.50
C ASN A 128 1.30 -7.35 -3.70
N ASP A 129 1.26 -8.12 -2.61
CA ASP A 129 1.17 -9.58 -2.73
C ASP A 129 -0.13 -10.00 -3.41
N PHE A 130 -1.26 -9.34 -3.12
CA PHE A 130 -2.51 -9.60 -3.81
C PHE A 130 -2.44 -9.25 -5.29
N LEU A 131 -1.97 -8.05 -5.65
CA LEU A 131 -1.87 -7.61 -7.05
C LEU A 131 -0.93 -8.49 -7.86
N PHE A 132 0.20 -8.90 -7.28
CA PHE A 132 1.14 -9.79 -7.95
C PHE A 132 0.57 -11.21 -8.09
N THR A 133 0.08 -11.82 -7.01
CA THR A 133 -0.28 -13.25 -7.01
C THR A 133 -1.68 -13.54 -7.54
N GLN A 134 -2.66 -12.68 -7.27
CA GLN A 134 -4.07 -12.89 -7.63
C GLN A 134 -4.51 -12.15 -8.89
N ARG A 135 -3.76 -11.10 -9.27
CA ARG A 135 -4.06 -10.27 -10.46
C ARG A 135 -2.96 -10.28 -11.51
N HIS A 136 -1.82 -10.92 -11.23
CA HIS A 136 -0.70 -11.05 -12.15
C HIS A 136 -0.21 -9.70 -12.71
N MET A 137 -0.35 -8.65 -11.90
CA MET A 137 0.16 -7.33 -12.25
C MET A 137 1.66 -7.26 -12.02
N LYS A 138 2.32 -6.41 -12.80
CA LYS A 138 3.78 -6.24 -12.85
C LYS A 138 4.34 -5.40 -11.69
N VAL A 139 3.90 -5.68 -10.46
CA VAL A 139 4.31 -4.93 -9.25
C VAL A 139 5.83 -4.99 -9.06
N ASN A 140 6.44 -6.13 -9.38
CA ASN A 140 7.88 -6.31 -9.32
C ASN A 140 8.67 -5.36 -10.24
N GLU A 141 8.12 -4.94 -11.38
CA GLU A 141 8.80 -4.03 -12.30
C GLU A 141 8.99 -2.64 -11.66
N ILE A 142 8.03 -2.18 -10.85
CA ILE A 142 8.14 -0.92 -10.08
C ILE A 142 9.34 -1.02 -9.12
N TYR A 143 9.41 -2.08 -8.32
CA TYR A 143 10.48 -2.28 -7.36
C TYR A 143 11.87 -2.44 -8.01
N MET A 144 11.95 -3.07 -9.18
CA MET A 144 13.21 -3.15 -9.93
C MET A 144 13.69 -1.76 -10.41
N VAL A 145 12.79 -0.88 -10.84
CA VAL A 145 13.12 0.50 -11.20
C VAL A 145 13.60 1.27 -9.97
N LEU A 146 12.91 1.15 -8.84
CA LEU A 146 13.31 1.80 -7.57
C LEU A 146 14.67 1.29 -7.09
N LYS A 147 14.93 -0.02 -7.17
CA LYS A 147 16.22 -0.63 -6.83
C LYS A 147 17.35 -0.02 -7.66
N LYS A 148 17.19 0.03 -8.98
CA LYS A 148 18.19 0.62 -9.88
C LYS A 148 18.48 2.07 -9.52
N ARG A 149 17.43 2.85 -9.22
CA ARG A 149 17.59 4.26 -8.84
C ARG A 149 18.33 4.42 -7.50
N TYR A 150 18.05 3.54 -6.54
CA TYR A 150 18.77 3.50 -5.28
C TYR A 150 20.24 3.14 -5.48
N GLU A 151 20.55 2.10 -6.26
CA GLU A 151 21.93 1.71 -6.59
C GLU A 151 22.71 2.86 -7.25
N GLU A 152 22.08 3.59 -8.19
CA GLU A 152 22.66 4.79 -8.82
C GLU A 152 22.97 5.89 -7.79
N ALA A 153 22.05 6.17 -6.86
CA ALA A 153 22.22 7.20 -5.85
C ALA A 153 23.29 6.82 -4.80
N SER A 154 23.33 5.56 -4.36
CA SER A 154 24.35 5.07 -3.42
C SER A 154 25.76 5.16 -4.00
N MET A 155 25.93 4.92 -5.31
CA MET A 155 27.23 5.12 -5.98
C MET A 155 27.65 6.60 -6.05
N GLU A 156 26.69 7.52 -6.13
CA GLU A 156 26.95 8.97 -6.24
C GLU A 156 27.23 9.62 -4.88
N PHE A 157 26.53 9.20 -3.82
CA PHE A 157 26.57 9.87 -2.51
C PHE A 157 27.17 9.04 -1.36
N GLY A 158 27.47 7.76 -1.57
CA GLY A 158 28.19 6.92 -0.59
C GLY A 158 27.43 6.63 0.71
N GLU A 159 26.10 6.75 0.72
CA GLU A 159 25.27 6.50 1.90
C GLU A 159 24.74 5.04 1.94
N ASP A 160 25.08 4.33 3.03
CA ASP A 160 24.67 2.94 3.36
C ASP A 160 23.41 2.86 4.26
N SER A 161 22.88 3.99 4.72
CA SER A 161 21.85 4.03 5.77
C SER A 161 20.43 3.86 5.22
N GLY A 162 20.07 2.63 4.89
CA GLY A 162 18.73 2.21 4.45
C GLY A 162 18.63 0.72 4.10
N ASP A 163 19.78 0.06 4.10
CA ASP A 163 20.02 -1.21 3.46
C ASP A 163 19.28 -2.39 4.15
N ALA A 164 19.51 -2.64 5.44
CA ALA A 164 19.00 -3.86 6.08
C ALA A 164 17.46 -3.95 6.10
N PHE A 165 16.76 -2.82 6.29
CA PHE A 165 15.30 -2.76 6.18
C PHE A 165 14.84 -3.10 4.76
N TRP A 166 15.42 -2.42 3.77
CA TRP A 166 15.04 -2.58 2.37
C TRP A 166 15.35 -3.99 1.87
N ALA A 167 16.51 -4.54 2.23
CA ALA A 167 16.91 -5.91 1.96
C ALA A 167 15.91 -6.90 2.55
N LEU A 168 15.51 -6.76 3.82
CA LEU A 168 14.46 -7.59 4.43
C LEU A 168 13.13 -7.46 3.66
N TYR A 169 12.69 -6.23 3.41
CA TYR A 169 11.42 -5.93 2.77
C TYR A 169 11.33 -6.52 1.35
N MET A 170 12.34 -6.28 0.52
CA MET A 170 12.44 -6.85 -0.83
C MET A 170 12.58 -8.37 -0.80
N ARG A 171 13.33 -8.91 0.16
CA ARG A 171 13.50 -10.36 0.28
C ARG A 171 12.21 -11.08 0.64
N ILE A 172 11.33 -10.46 1.43
CA ILE A 172 9.98 -10.98 1.71
C ILE A 172 9.20 -11.12 0.41
N TYR A 173 9.18 -10.09 -0.44
CA TYR A 173 8.51 -10.17 -1.74
C TYR A 173 9.09 -11.28 -2.62
N GLU A 174 10.41 -11.39 -2.73
CA GLU A 174 11.03 -12.47 -3.52
C GLU A 174 10.56 -13.86 -3.06
N ILE A 175 10.43 -14.08 -1.74
CA ILE A 175 9.95 -15.35 -1.20
C ILE A 175 8.45 -15.55 -1.45
N LEU A 176 7.64 -14.49 -1.27
CA LEU A 176 6.19 -14.54 -1.50
C LEU A 176 5.89 -14.87 -2.96
N TRP A 177 6.58 -14.19 -3.88
CA TRP A 177 6.40 -14.22 -5.32
C TRP A 177 7.20 -15.31 -6.02
N ARG A 178 7.97 -16.11 -5.24
CA ARG A 178 8.83 -17.19 -5.74
C ARG A 178 9.86 -16.72 -6.77
N MET A 179 10.37 -15.51 -6.59
CA MET A 179 11.41 -14.95 -7.45
C MET A 179 12.79 -15.48 -7.02
N PRO A 180 13.76 -15.52 -7.96
CA PRO A 180 15.15 -15.81 -7.63
C PRO A 180 15.68 -14.86 -6.56
N ARG A 181 16.56 -15.37 -5.70
CA ARG A 181 17.21 -14.57 -4.65
C ARG A 181 18.03 -13.43 -5.28
N GLY A 182 17.85 -12.21 -4.80
CA GLY A 182 18.57 -11.03 -5.28
C GLY A 182 17.99 -10.41 -6.56
N SER A 183 16.77 -10.80 -6.94
CA SER A 183 16.07 -10.18 -8.07
C SER A 183 15.64 -8.74 -7.77
N MET A 184 15.36 -8.42 -6.50
CA MET A 184 14.86 -7.11 -6.05
C MET A 184 15.67 -6.53 -4.89
N CYS A 185 16.43 -7.33 -4.17
CA CYS A 185 17.43 -6.89 -3.19
C CYS A 185 18.85 -7.08 -3.72
N ASN A 186 19.82 -6.36 -3.19
CA ASN A 186 21.22 -6.62 -3.51
C ASN A 186 21.73 -7.80 -2.66
N ILE A 187 22.41 -8.76 -3.30
CA ILE A 187 22.79 -10.03 -2.67
C ILE A 187 23.80 -9.81 -1.53
N GLY A 188 24.66 -8.79 -1.63
CA GLY A 188 25.66 -8.46 -0.60
C GLY A 188 25.04 -8.09 0.75
N GLU A 189 23.80 -7.62 0.72
CA GLU A 189 23.04 -7.12 1.86
C GLU A 189 22.29 -8.26 2.59
N LEU A 190 22.15 -9.42 1.95
CA LEU A 190 21.39 -10.56 2.47
C LEU A 190 22.21 -11.40 3.45
N THR A 191 22.30 -10.93 4.70
CA THR A 191 22.86 -11.70 5.81
C THR A 191 22.02 -12.95 6.10
N GLY A 192 22.62 -13.92 6.80
CA GLY A 192 21.90 -15.11 7.24
C GLY A 192 20.74 -14.82 8.19
N GLU A 193 20.77 -13.67 8.88
CA GLU A 193 19.69 -13.20 9.74
C GLU A 193 18.51 -12.67 8.92
N ILE A 194 18.77 -11.76 7.98
CA ILE A 194 17.76 -11.23 7.05
C ILE A 194 17.07 -12.36 6.30
N GLU A 195 17.80 -13.38 5.84
CA GLU A 195 17.21 -14.53 5.15
C GLU A 195 16.26 -15.34 6.05
N ARG A 196 16.60 -15.53 7.34
CA ARG A 196 15.72 -16.24 8.28
C ARG A 196 14.47 -15.43 8.58
N ASP A 197 14.64 -14.13 8.79
CA ASP A 197 13.56 -13.22 9.17
C ASP A 197 12.61 -12.97 8.00
N ALA A 198 13.13 -12.83 6.78
CA ALA A 198 12.32 -12.77 5.56
C ALA A 198 11.47 -14.04 5.37
N LYS A 199 12.04 -15.22 5.62
CA LYS A 199 11.29 -16.50 5.59
C LYS A 199 10.23 -16.56 6.67
N LEU A 200 10.50 -16.04 7.86
CA LEU A 200 9.52 -16.00 8.96
C LEU A 200 8.39 -15.01 8.65
N ALA A 201 8.71 -13.82 8.14
CA ALA A 201 7.75 -12.80 7.73
C ALA A 201 6.86 -13.29 6.58
N ALA A 202 7.43 -13.89 5.53
CA ALA A 202 6.66 -14.46 4.42
C ALA A 202 5.70 -15.59 4.89
N ARG A 203 6.14 -16.45 5.82
CA ARG A 203 5.27 -17.46 6.44
C ARG A 203 4.16 -16.82 7.29
N THR A 204 4.48 -15.76 8.02
CA THR A 204 3.51 -15.00 8.82
C THR A 204 2.43 -14.40 7.94
N LEU A 205 2.80 -13.73 6.84
CA LEU A 205 1.87 -13.18 5.87
C LEU A 205 0.97 -14.26 5.26
N ARG A 206 1.53 -15.37 4.78
CA ARG A 206 0.73 -16.49 4.22
C ARG A 206 -0.27 -17.08 5.21
N THR A 207 0.05 -17.08 6.50
CA THR A 207 -0.78 -17.70 7.55
C THR A 207 -1.82 -16.74 8.12
N PHE A 208 -1.45 -15.47 8.28
CA PHE A 208 -2.21 -14.49 9.05
C PHE A 208 -2.68 -13.29 8.24
N SER A 209 -2.50 -13.23 6.91
CA SER A 209 -2.93 -12.09 6.06
C SER A 209 -4.41 -11.72 6.19
N LYS A 210 -5.28 -12.66 6.57
CA LYS A 210 -6.71 -12.40 6.86
C LYS A 210 -6.99 -11.96 8.30
N LYS A 211 -6.02 -12.10 9.20
CA LYS A 211 -6.10 -11.73 10.62
C LYS A 211 -5.16 -10.55 10.88
N TRP A 212 -5.50 -9.38 10.30
CA TRP A 212 -4.58 -8.24 10.20
C TRP A 212 -3.89 -7.88 11.50
N PHE A 213 -4.65 -7.73 12.60
CA PHE A 213 -4.10 -7.34 13.90
C PHE A 213 -3.07 -8.34 14.43
N LYS A 214 -3.30 -9.64 14.25
CA LYS A 214 -2.32 -10.68 14.61
C LYS A 214 -1.12 -10.67 13.67
N CYS A 215 -1.36 -10.46 12.38
CA CYS A 215 -0.31 -10.44 11.37
C CYS A 215 0.65 -9.26 11.60
N ILE A 216 0.12 -8.04 11.72
CA ILE A 216 0.94 -6.86 11.93
C ILE A 216 1.72 -6.96 13.23
N LYS A 217 1.10 -7.39 14.34
CA LYS A 217 1.81 -7.57 15.62
C LYS A 217 3.01 -8.51 15.50
N ASN A 218 2.84 -9.65 14.84
CA ASN A 218 3.92 -10.61 14.61
C ASN A 218 5.01 -10.04 13.69
N LEU A 219 4.62 -9.38 12.60
CA LEU A 219 5.57 -8.74 11.69
C LEU A 219 6.33 -7.62 12.39
N THR A 220 5.71 -6.83 13.25
CA THR A 220 6.36 -5.77 14.01
C THR A 220 7.51 -6.30 14.87
N TYR A 221 7.37 -7.47 15.50
CA TYR A 221 8.48 -8.07 16.24
C TYR A 221 9.67 -8.47 15.34
N ILE A 222 9.40 -8.89 14.10
CA ILE A 222 10.44 -9.20 13.11
C ILE A 222 11.11 -7.91 12.64
N PHE A 223 10.31 -6.91 12.24
CA PHE A 223 10.80 -5.66 11.67
C PHE A 223 11.47 -4.73 12.70
N LYS A 224 11.16 -4.83 13.99
CA LYS A 224 11.62 -3.86 15.02
C LYS A 224 13.13 -3.61 14.98
N GLY A 225 13.95 -4.64 14.76
CA GLY A 225 15.41 -4.51 14.69
C GLY A 225 15.93 -3.87 13.39
N TYR A 226 15.09 -3.79 12.37
CA TYR A 226 15.40 -3.26 11.06
C TYR A 226 14.81 -1.87 10.83
N LEU A 227 13.80 -1.48 11.61
CA LEU A 227 13.12 -0.21 11.40
C LEU A 227 14.09 0.95 11.57
N PRO A 228 14.15 1.86 10.59
CA PRO A 228 15.03 3.01 10.65
C PRO A 228 14.60 3.94 11.79
N GLU A 229 15.55 4.74 12.28
CA GLU A 229 15.21 5.86 13.13
C GLU A 229 14.45 6.90 12.31
N MET A 230 13.29 7.31 12.79
CA MET A 230 12.44 8.31 12.12
C MET A 230 13.02 9.71 12.39
N THR A 231 14.17 9.98 11.77
CA THR A 231 14.80 11.31 11.78
C THR A 231 14.11 12.22 10.76
N PRO A 232 14.17 13.56 10.92
CA PRO A 232 13.72 14.50 9.90
C PRO A 232 14.40 14.31 8.54
N THR A 233 15.58 13.67 8.52
CA THR A 233 16.33 13.30 7.32
C THR A 233 15.72 12.08 6.64
N TRP A 234 15.34 11.06 7.42
CA TRP A 234 14.63 9.86 6.92
C TRP A 234 13.26 10.22 6.34
N GLU A 235 12.52 11.11 7.01
CA GLU A 235 11.25 11.68 6.50
C GLU A 235 11.41 12.50 5.22
N LYS A 236 12.64 12.90 4.85
CA LYS A 236 12.91 13.57 3.56
C LYS A 236 13.45 12.60 2.51
N ALA A 237 14.25 11.62 2.91
CA ALA A 237 14.90 10.66 2.01
C ALA A 237 13.95 9.56 1.51
N PHE A 238 13.05 9.07 2.37
CA PHE A 238 12.16 7.94 2.06
C PHE A 238 10.67 8.29 1.99
N ALA A 239 10.26 9.49 2.46
CA ALA A 239 8.93 10.01 2.17
C ALA A 239 8.53 9.99 0.69
N PRO A 240 9.47 10.09 -0.28
CA PRO A 240 9.15 9.88 -1.68
C PRO A 240 8.58 8.49 -2.02
N SER A 241 9.05 7.43 -1.35
CA SER A 241 8.80 6.07 -1.84
C SER A 241 7.62 5.37 -1.17
N PHE A 242 6.94 6.04 -0.24
CA PHE A 242 5.87 5.45 0.57
C PHE A 242 4.63 6.33 0.57
N ASP A 243 3.49 5.73 0.28
CA ASP A 243 2.21 6.42 0.26
C ASP A 243 1.91 6.95 1.66
N LYS A 244 1.81 8.27 1.76
CA LYS A 244 1.38 8.90 2.99
C LYS A 244 -0.13 8.78 3.03
N ILE A 245 -0.65 7.71 3.66
CA ILE A 245 -2.05 7.68 4.10
C ILE A 245 -2.21 8.82 5.13
N LYS A 246 -2.53 10.02 4.64
CA LYS A 246 -2.92 11.15 5.46
C LYS A 246 -4.43 11.11 5.56
N PRO A 247 -5.00 10.93 6.75
CA PRO A 247 -6.37 11.36 6.95
C PRO A 247 -6.36 12.87 6.68
N GLY A 248 -7.34 13.38 5.92
CA GLY A 248 -7.47 14.83 5.72
C GLY A 248 -7.33 15.53 7.07
N LYS A 249 -6.67 16.69 7.10
CA LYS A 249 -6.38 17.44 8.34
C LYS A 249 -7.60 17.55 9.27
N ASP A 250 -8.78 17.70 8.68
CA ASP A 250 -10.07 17.77 9.38
C ASP A 250 -10.62 16.41 9.86
N ALA A 251 -10.24 15.30 9.22
CA ALA A 251 -10.65 13.95 9.60
C ALA A 251 -9.89 13.45 10.83
N LEU A 252 -8.61 13.80 10.99
CA LEU A 252 -7.88 13.53 12.22
C LEU A 252 -8.53 14.29 13.38
N ASP A 253 -8.69 15.61 13.27
CA ASP A 253 -9.23 16.45 14.34
C ASP A 253 -10.66 16.09 14.76
N LYS A 254 -11.47 15.52 13.86
CA LYS A 254 -12.83 15.04 14.17
C LYS A 254 -12.91 13.61 14.73
N VAL A 255 -11.86 12.80 14.60
CA VAL A 255 -11.85 11.36 14.97
C VAL A 255 -11.20 11.10 16.35
N TRP A 256 -10.63 12.12 17.01
CA TRP A 256 -9.93 12.00 18.30
C TRP A 256 -10.81 11.77 19.55
N GLY A 257 -11.64 10.72 19.53
CA GLY A 257 -12.08 9.98 20.71
C GLY A 257 -11.24 8.71 21.01
N PHE A 258 -10.27 8.38 20.16
CA PHE A 258 -9.57 7.08 20.17
C PHE A 258 -8.14 7.08 20.73
N SER A 259 -7.66 8.21 21.26
CA SER A 259 -6.38 8.33 21.99
C SER A 259 -6.30 7.46 23.27
N LYS A 260 -7.33 6.64 23.54
CA LYS A 260 -7.42 5.72 24.67
C LYS A 260 -7.89 4.30 24.27
N MET A 261 -7.83 3.91 22.99
CA MET A 261 -8.25 2.56 22.59
C MET A 261 -7.22 1.52 23.07
N SER A 262 -7.64 0.63 23.96
CA SER A 262 -6.78 -0.47 24.46
C SER A 262 -6.54 -1.53 23.38
N GLU A 263 -5.51 -2.37 23.54
CA GLU A 263 -5.27 -3.50 22.63
C GLU A 263 -6.49 -4.43 22.54
N GLU A 264 -7.17 -4.67 23.67
CA GLU A 264 -8.40 -5.45 23.72
C GLU A 264 -9.53 -4.79 22.91
N GLU A 265 -9.67 -3.47 22.96
CA GLU A 265 -10.68 -2.72 22.20
C GLU A 265 -10.37 -2.66 20.70
N ALA A 266 -9.09 -2.58 20.32
CA ALA A 266 -8.65 -2.65 18.93
C ALA A 266 -8.93 -4.04 18.32
N MET A 267 -8.81 -5.09 19.13
CA MET A 267 -9.03 -6.49 18.74
C MET A 267 -10.52 -6.90 18.73
N LYS A 268 -11.45 -6.06 19.23
CA LYS A 268 -12.89 -6.37 19.21
C LYS A 268 -13.38 -6.52 17.76
N PRO A 269 -14.18 -7.56 17.45
CA PRO A 269 -14.83 -7.68 16.15
C PRO A 269 -15.65 -6.42 15.88
N THR A 270 -15.36 -5.73 14.78
CA THR A 270 -16.34 -4.79 14.21
C THR A 270 -17.26 -5.58 13.31
N GLU A 271 -18.49 -5.11 13.13
CA GLU A 271 -19.46 -5.64 12.15
C GLU A 271 -18.93 -5.67 10.69
N LYS A 272 -17.69 -5.24 10.44
CA LYS A 272 -17.00 -5.20 9.15
C LYS A 272 -15.60 -5.82 9.13
N THR A 273 -15.21 -6.66 10.09
CA THR A 273 -14.07 -7.56 9.82
C THR A 273 -14.58 -8.62 8.83
N TYR A 274 -14.26 -8.46 7.55
CA TYR A 274 -14.64 -9.43 6.51
C TYR A 274 -14.01 -10.79 6.87
N ASP A 275 -14.84 -11.68 7.41
CA ASP A 275 -14.54 -13.04 7.84
C ASP A 275 -14.78 -14.07 6.72
N GLY A 276 -15.37 -13.62 5.61
CA GLY A 276 -15.66 -14.42 4.43
C GLY A 276 -14.43 -14.75 3.58
N SER A 277 -14.55 -15.80 2.75
CA SER A 277 -13.57 -16.03 1.70
C SER A 277 -13.73 -14.96 0.63
N LEU A 278 -12.64 -14.44 0.05
CA LEU A 278 -12.73 -13.55 -1.12
C LEU A 278 -13.47 -14.22 -2.29
N SER A 279 -13.51 -15.55 -2.35
CA SER A 279 -14.35 -16.30 -3.29
C SER A 279 -15.85 -16.03 -3.15
N ASP A 280 -16.30 -15.62 -1.96
CA ASP A 280 -17.72 -15.50 -1.66
C ASP A 280 -18.30 -14.17 -2.17
N ILE A 281 -17.45 -13.14 -2.32
CA ILE A 281 -17.77 -11.92 -3.11
C ILE A 281 -17.97 -12.26 -4.60
N PHE A 282 -17.28 -13.29 -5.11
CA PHE A 282 -17.31 -13.67 -6.54
C PHE A 282 -18.26 -14.83 -6.87
N LYS A 283 -18.96 -15.43 -5.88
CA LYS A 283 -19.92 -16.53 -6.09
C LYS A 283 -21.37 -16.08 -6.37
N GLY A 284 -21.60 -14.78 -6.57
CA GLY A 284 -22.92 -14.22 -6.89
C GLY A 284 -23.27 -14.20 -8.38
N SER A 285 -23.28 -15.36 -9.06
CA SER A 285 -24.05 -15.57 -10.30
C SER A 285 -24.02 -17.05 -10.73
N GLY A 286 -24.76 -17.89 -10.02
CA GLY A 286 -25.00 -19.29 -10.40
C GLY A 286 -26.48 -19.63 -10.22
N SER A 287 -27.15 -19.87 -11.35
CA SER A 287 -28.47 -20.52 -11.52
C SER A 287 -29.65 -19.99 -10.70
N ARG A 288 -30.35 -18.98 -11.24
CA ARG A 288 -31.82 -19.06 -11.27
C ARG A 288 -32.19 -19.78 -12.55
N GLU A 289 -32.42 -21.08 -12.45
CA GLU A 289 -33.15 -21.82 -13.49
C GLU A 289 -34.53 -21.18 -13.63
N GLY A 290 -34.77 -20.60 -14.80
CA GLY A 290 -36.08 -20.10 -15.18
C GLY A 290 -37.02 -21.28 -15.39
N GLN A 291 -37.98 -21.46 -14.50
CA GLN A 291 -39.20 -22.20 -14.82
C GLN A 291 -39.94 -21.44 -15.91
N LEU A 292 -40.03 -22.06 -17.09
CA LEU A 292 -40.93 -21.66 -18.16
C LEU A 292 -42.39 -21.75 -17.66
N PRO A 293 -43.23 -20.74 -17.91
CA PRO A 293 -44.65 -20.82 -17.59
C PRO A 293 -45.34 -21.78 -18.57
N THR A 294 -45.94 -22.83 -18.03
CA THR A 294 -46.91 -23.64 -18.76
C THR A 294 -48.15 -22.80 -19.04
N GLN A 295 -48.50 -22.67 -20.32
CA GLN A 295 -49.73 -22.05 -20.77
C GLN A 295 -50.93 -22.89 -20.32
N GLY A 296 -51.90 -22.22 -19.72
CA GLY A 296 -53.28 -22.63 -19.50
C GLY A 296 -54.16 -21.40 -19.70
#